data_AF-A0A4Q6G5Y6-F1
#
_entry.id   AF-A0A4Q6G5Y6-F1
#
_cell.length_a   1.000
_cell.length_b   1.000
_cell.length_c   1.000
_cell.angle_alpha   90.00
_cell.angle_beta   90.00
_cell.angle_gamma   90.00
#
_symmetry.space_group_name_H-M   'P 1'
#
loop_
_entity.id
_entity.type
_entity.pdbx_description
1 polymer ?
#
loop_
_entity_poly.entity_id
_entity_poly.type
_entity_poly.pdbx_seq_one_letter_code
_entity_poly.pdbx_strand_id
1 'polypeptide(L)'
;MKTNTVSVPYEGILAEQYSQPSFLPPLWRIIFQEAMRSNHILFSKSVQTEAEHYSPGIPNDELIEFCVHLFAAPDLRTIKSMIAFLPRDEQKQLFHIYLQQMASIRLQNKSSMN
;
A
#
# COMPACT_ATOMS: atom_id res chain seq x y z
N MET A 1 15.97 30.44 -37.31
CA MET A 1 14.78 29.94 -36.60
C MET A 1 15.24 29.28 -35.32
N LYS A 2 14.82 29.76 -34.15
CA LYS A 2 15.13 29.17 -32.84
C LYS A 2 13.97 28.26 -32.44
N THR A 3 14.20 26.96 -32.33
CA THR A 3 13.22 26.01 -31.78
C THR A 3 13.29 26.05 -30.26
N ASN A 4 12.30 26.69 -29.64
CA ASN A 4 12.01 26.55 -28.22
C ASN A 4 11.46 25.14 -27.97
N THR A 5 12.29 24.23 -27.46
CA THR A 5 11.81 23.01 -26.80
C THR A 5 11.30 23.39 -25.42
N VAL A 6 9.98 23.62 -25.32
CA VAL A 6 9.28 23.67 -24.04
C VAL A 6 9.28 22.24 -23.51
N SER A 7 10.15 21.93 -22.55
CA SER A 7 10.08 20.69 -21.79
C SER A 7 8.73 20.66 -21.08
N VAL A 8 7.91 19.67 -21.41
CA VAL A 8 6.56 19.54 -20.86
C VAL A 8 6.69 19.07 -19.41
N PRO A 9 6.34 19.89 -18.39
CA PRO A 9 6.56 19.55 -16.99
C PRO A 9 5.62 18.43 -16.48
N TYR A 10 4.71 17.93 -17.32
CA TYR A 10 3.72 16.93 -16.95
C TYR A 10 4.21 15.48 -17.01
N GLU A 11 5.28 15.19 -17.76
CA GLU A 11 5.84 13.82 -17.82
C GLU A 11 6.41 13.39 -16.46
N GLY A 12 7.00 14.32 -15.70
CA GLY A 12 7.47 14.08 -14.34
C GLY A 12 6.33 13.77 -13.36
N ILE A 13 5.20 14.48 -13.48
CA ILE A 13 4.05 14.32 -12.57
C ILE A 13 3.41 12.93 -12.70
N LEU A 14 3.29 12.42 -13.94
CA LEU A 14 2.75 11.08 -14.18
C LEU A 14 3.78 9.99 -13.81
N ALA A 15 5.06 10.19 -14.13
CA ALA A 15 6.11 9.24 -13.74
C ALA A 15 6.25 9.11 -12.21
N GLU A 16 6.08 10.20 -11.46
CA GLU A 16 6.08 10.20 -9.99
C GLU A 16 4.84 9.53 -9.37
N GLN A 17 3.67 9.61 -10.03
CA GLN A 17 2.44 8.95 -9.57
C GLN A 17 2.42 7.44 -9.84
N TYR A 18 3.20 6.97 -10.81
CA TYR A 18 3.20 5.57 -11.25
C TYR A 18 4.53 4.85 -11.07
N SER A 19 5.54 5.48 -10.45
CA SER A 19 6.82 4.84 -10.18
C SER A 19 6.60 3.57 -9.35
N GLN A 20 6.80 2.43 -9.99
CA GLN A 20 6.67 1.14 -9.34
C GLN A 20 7.94 0.89 -8.53
N PRO A 21 7.85 0.75 -7.19
CA PRO A 21 9.02 0.39 -6.40
C PRO A 21 9.54 -0.97 -6.86
N SER A 22 10.69 -0.98 -7.53
CA SER A 22 11.28 -2.18 -8.13
C SER A 22 11.69 -3.21 -7.08
N PHE A 23 11.88 -2.79 -5.82
CA PHE A 23 12.16 -3.66 -4.69
C PHE A 23 10.94 -4.46 -4.19
N LEU A 24 9.71 -4.08 -4.57
CA LEU A 24 8.53 -4.86 -4.21
C LEU A 24 8.31 -6.04 -5.17
N PRO A 25 7.80 -7.18 -4.69
CA PRO A 25 7.29 -8.25 -5.54
C PRO A 25 6.16 -7.77 -6.47
N PRO A 26 5.95 -8.42 -7.63
CA PRO A 26 4.96 -7.97 -8.63
C PRO A 26 3.55 -7.73 -8.07
N LEU A 27 3.03 -8.65 -7.24
CA LEU A 27 1.72 -8.51 -6.61
C LEU A 27 1.65 -7.28 -5.70
N TRP A 28 2.68 -7.06 -4.89
CA TRP A 28 2.76 -5.94 -3.96
C TRP A 28 2.95 -4.60 -4.67
N ARG A 29 3.55 -4.57 -5.86
CA ARG A 29 3.56 -3.36 -6.71
C ARG A 29 2.14 -2.96 -7.12
N ILE A 30 1.32 -3.93 -7.53
CA ILE A 30 -0.08 -3.67 -7.91
C ILE A 30 -0.86 -3.16 -6.69
N ILE A 31 -0.74 -3.84 -5.55
CA ILE A 31 -1.38 -3.43 -4.29
C ILE A 31 -0.98 -1.99 -3.92
N PHE A 32 0.31 -1.68 -3.99
CA PHE A 32 0.84 -0.34 -3.70
C PHE A 32 0.28 0.72 -4.66
N GLN A 33 0.30 0.44 -5.97
CA GLN A 33 -0.24 1.38 -6.97
C GLN A 33 -1.73 1.65 -6.77
N GLU A 34 -2.51 0.64 -6.42
CA GLU A 34 -3.92 0.83 -6.09
C GLU A 34 -4.09 1.62 -4.79
N ALA A 35 -3.26 1.36 -3.78
CA ALA A 35 -3.25 2.15 -2.54
C ALA A 35 -2.96 3.64 -2.80
N MET A 36 -2.04 3.96 -3.71
CA MET A 36 -1.72 5.34 -4.10
C MET A 36 -2.88 6.05 -4.80
N ARG A 37 -3.83 5.30 -5.38
CA ARG A 37 -5.10 5.81 -5.94
C ARG A 37 -6.23 5.80 -4.90
N SER A 38 -5.91 5.62 -3.62
CA SER A 38 -6.88 5.46 -2.52
C SER A 38 -7.81 4.24 -2.71
N ASN A 39 -7.38 3.24 -3.48
CA ASN A 39 -8.08 1.99 -3.66
C ASN A 39 -7.43 0.88 -2.81
N HIS A 40 -7.90 0.73 -1.57
CA HIS A 40 -7.35 -0.26 -0.63
C HIS A 40 -7.92 -1.66 -0.86
N ILE A 41 -7.50 -2.31 -1.94
CA ILE A 41 -8.07 -3.57 -2.47
C ILE A 41 -8.03 -4.77 -1.52
N LEU A 42 -7.14 -4.74 -0.51
CA LEU A 42 -6.97 -5.81 0.48
C LEU A 42 -8.08 -5.82 1.55
N PHE A 43 -8.70 -4.66 1.81
CA PHE A 43 -9.62 -4.49 2.93
C PHE A 43 -11.04 -4.21 2.43
N SER A 44 -12.04 -4.73 3.11
CA SER A 44 -13.43 -4.40 2.82
C SER A 44 -13.72 -2.93 3.12
N LYS A 45 -14.71 -2.34 2.45
CA LYS A 45 -15.13 -0.95 2.72
C LYS A 45 -15.56 -0.75 4.17
N SER A 46 -16.22 -1.75 4.76
CA SER A 46 -16.60 -1.72 6.17
C SER A 46 -15.40 -1.59 7.13
N VAL A 47 -14.30 -2.33 6.89
CA VAL A 47 -13.08 -2.20 7.70
C VAL A 47 -12.46 -0.81 7.53
N GLN A 48 -12.42 -0.31 6.28
CA GLN A 48 -11.85 1.01 5.99
C GLN A 48 -12.57 2.11 6.80
N THR A 49 -13.91 2.13 6.76
CA THR A 49 -14.72 3.11 7.50
C THR A 49 -14.62 2.94 9.01
N GLU A 50 -14.68 1.71 9.52
CA GLU A 50 -14.57 1.46 10.97
C GLU A 50 -13.19 1.85 11.52
N ALA A 51 -12.14 1.71 10.71
CA ALA A 51 -10.78 2.02 11.12
C ALA A 51 -10.52 3.53 11.25
N GLU A 52 -11.30 4.40 10.59
CA GLU A 52 -11.18 5.87 10.71
C GLU A 52 -11.40 6.36 12.15
N HIS A 53 -12.24 5.66 12.90
CA HIS A 53 -12.53 5.94 14.31
C HIS A 53 -11.83 4.98 15.29
N TYR A 54 -11.05 4.04 14.76
CA TYR A 54 -10.32 3.08 15.56
C TYR A 54 -9.00 3.69 16.04
N SER A 55 -8.78 3.68 17.36
CA SER A 55 -7.49 4.02 17.94
C SER A 55 -6.64 2.74 18.01
N PRO A 56 -5.62 2.57 17.15
CA PRO A 56 -4.82 1.36 17.16
C PRO A 56 -4.04 1.24 18.46
N GLY A 57 -4.18 0.09 19.13
CA GLY A 57 -3.26 -0.33 20.17
C GLY A 57 -1.89 -0.71 19.61
N ILE A 58 -0.96 -1.08 20.49
CA ILE A 58 0.34 -1.64 20.08
C ILE A 58 0.07 -2.94 19.30
N PRO A 59 0.63 -3.13 18.09
CA PRO A 59 0.55 -4.41 17.38
C PRO A 59 1.06 -5.53 18.26
N ASN A 60 0.28 -6.62 18.39
CA ASN A 60 0.78 -7.81 19.06
C ASN A 60 1.78 -8.55 18.15
N ASP A 61 2.62 -9.38 18.74
CA ASP A 61 3.66 -10.13 18.00
C ASP A 61 3.04 -11.07 16.94
N GLU A 62 1.85 -11.60 17.21
CA GLU A 62 1.11 -12.48 16.30
C GLU A 62 0.71 -11.76 15.00
N LEU A 63 0.29 -10.49 15.07
CA LEU A 63 -0.08 -9.70 13.89
C LEU A 63 1.16 -9.33 13.06
N ILE A 64 2.32 -9.18 13.71
CA ILE A 64 3.60 -8.96 13.03
C ILE A 64 3.99 -10.22 12.25
N GLU A 65 3.92 -11.40 12.88
CA GLU A 65 4.17 -12.68 12.22
C GLU A 65 3.20 -12.93 11.06
N PHE A 66 1.92 -12.60 11.26
CA PHE A 66 0.90 -12.66 10.21
C PHE A 66 1.25 -11.82 8.98
N CYS A 67 1.87 -10.65 9.16
CA CYS A 67 2.29 -9.81 8.02
C CYS A 67 3.34 -10.51 7.14
N VAL A 68 4.22 -11.34 7.70
CA VAL A 68 5.19 -12.14 6.93
C VAL A 68 4.45 -13.13 6.03
N HIS A 69 3.40 -13.78 6.55
CA HIS A 69 2.58 -14.69 5.77
C HIS A 69 1.79 -13.98 4.66
N LEU A 70 1.27 -12.78 4.92
CA LEU A 70 0.63 -11.98 3.87
C LEU A 70 1.62 -11.66 2.75
N PHE A 71 2.87 -11.31 3.09
CA PHE A 71 3.88 -10.97 2.11
C PHE A 71 4.25 -12.15 1.20
N ALA A 72 4.26 -13.37 1.77
CA ALA A 72 4.53 -14.61 1.06
C ALA A 72 3.33 -15.18 0.28
N ALA A 73 2.14 -14.61 0.43
CA ALA A 73 0.94 -15.13 -0.22
C ALA A 73 1.04 -15.02 -1.76
N PRO A 74 0.60 -16.07 -2.50
CA PRO A 74 0.83 -16.15 -3.95
C PRO A 74 -0.06 -15.23 -4.78
N ASP A 75 -1.21 -14.81 -4.23
CA ASP A 75 -2.22 -14.06 -4.97
C ASP A 75 -3.13 -13.22 -4.06
N LEU A 76 -3.84 -12.28 -4.68
CA LEU A 76 -4.73 -11.33 -4.01
C LEU A 76 -5.90 -12.00 -3.27
N ARG A 77 -6.45 -13.10 -3.82
CA ARG A 77 -7.57 -13.81 -3.21
C ARG A 77 -7.13 -14.44 -1.90
N THR A 78 -5.97 -15.08 -1.90
CA THR A 78 -5.37 -15.68 -0.70
C THR A 78 -5.13 -14.64 0.39
N ILE A 79 -4.52 -13.49 0.07
CA ILE A 79 -4.32 -12.39 1.02
C ILE A 79 -5.64 -11.93 1.63
N LYS A 80 -6.65 -11.68 0.79
CA LYS A 80 -7.96 -11.21 1.26
C LYS A 80 -8.68 -12.24 2.14
N SER A 81 -8.58 -13.52 1.80
CA SER A 81 -9.12 -14.60 2.62
C SER A 81 -8.43 -14.64 3.98
N MET A 82 -7.09 -14.58 4.02
CA MET A 82 -6.34 -14.56 5.28
C MET A 82 -6.77 -13.40 6.18
N ILE A 83 -6.86 -12.18 5.62
CA ILE A 83 -7.31 -10.99 6.37
C ILE A 83 -8.74 -11.18 6.88
N ALA A 84 -9.64 -11.74 6.06
CA ALA A 84 -11.04 -11.95 6.44
C ALA A 84 -11.21 -12.94 7.59
N PHE A 85 -10.25 -13.85 7.81
CA PHE A 85 -10.24 -14.79 8.95
C PHE A 85 -9.77 -14.16 10.27
N LEU A 86 -9.11 -13.01 10.24
CA LEU A 86 -8.72 -12.33 11.46
C LEU A 86 -9.95 -11.81 12.23
N PRO A 87 -9.88 -11.72 13.57
CA PRO A 87 -10.81 -10.94 14.36
C PRO A 87 -10.97 -9.51 13.81
N ARG A 88 -12.17 -8.95 14.00
CA ARG A 88 -12.50 -7.65 13.39
C ARG A 88 -11.59 -6.52 13.87
N ASP A 89 -11.17 -6.55 15.12
CA ASP A 89 -10.24 -5.56 15.68
C ASP A 89 -8.85 -5.67 15.05
N GLU A 90 -8.35 -6.89 14.85
CA GLU A 90 -7.08 -7.13 14.17
C GLU A 90 -7.12 -6.72 12.70
N GLN A 91 -8.25 -6.91 12.00
CA GLN A 91 -8.42 -6.39 10.64
C GLN A 91 -8.26 -4.87 10.58
N LYS A 92 -8.82 -4.14 11.56
CA LYS A 92 -8.69 -2.68 11.65
C LYS A 92 -7.27 -2.27 12.00
N GLN A 93 -6.64 -2.96 12.96
CA GLN A 93 -5.25 -2.70 13.32
C GLN A 93 -4.29 -2.95 12.15
N LEU A 94 -4.49 -4.06 11.42
CA LEU A 94 -3.73 -4.40 10.23
C LEU A 94 -3.93 -3.35 9.12
N PHE A 95 -5.13 -2.78 9.00
CA PHE A 95 -5.37 -1.69 8.04
C PHE A 95 -4.53 -0.45 8.38
N HIS A 96 -4.41 -0.08 9.66
CA HIS A 96 -3.53 1.01 10.09
C HIS A 96 -2.06 0.72 9.79
N ILE A 97 -1.57 -0.48 10.10
CA ILE A 97 -0.20 -0.92 9.77
C ILE A 97 0.01 -0.84 8.26
N TYR A 98 -0.94 -1.33 7.47
CA TYR A 98 -0.91 -1.27 6.03
C TYR A 98 -0.79 0.17 5.51
N LEU A 99 -1.58 1.12 6.01
CA LEU A 99 -1.48 2.52 5.61
C LEU A 99 -0.11 3.14 5.95
N GLN A 100 0.43 2.84 7.13
CA GLN A 100 1.77 3.29 7.53
C GLN A 100 2.84 2.73 6.59
N GLN A 101 2.75 1.45 6.22
CA GLN A 101 3.70 0.82 5.30
C GLN A 101 3.58 1.39 3.89
N MET A 102 2.37 1.62 3.38
CA MET A 102 2.18 2.27 2.07
C MET A 102 2.80 3.68 2.05
N ALA A 103 2.67 4.44 3.15
CA ALA A 103 3.31 5.75 3.28
C ALA A 103 4.85 5.64 3.32
N SER A 104 5.39 4.69 4.08
CA SER A 104 6.83 4.43 4.17
C SER A 104 7.44 4.05 2.82
N ILE A 105 6.82 3.11 2.10
CA ILE A 105 7.22 2.68 0.75
C ILE A 105 7.19 3.88 -0.22
N ARG A 106 6.16 4.72 -0.14
CA ARG A 106 6.06 5.94 -0.98
C ARG A 106 7.24 6.88 -0.74
N LEU A 107 7.65 7.07 0.51
CA LEU A 107 8.81 7.90 0.85
C LEU A 107 10.10 7.28 0.32
N GLN A 108 10.34 5.99 0.56
CA GLN A 108 11.52 5.28 0.08
C GLN A 108 11.63 5.31 -1.46
N ASN A 109 10.50 5.12 -2.15
CA ASN A 109 10.44 5.15 -3.61
C ASN A 109 10.79 6.55 -4.15
N LYS A 110 10.29 7.63 -3.52
CA LYS A 110 10.68 9.01 -3.86
C LYS A 110 12.17 9.27 -3.63
N SER A 111 12.73 8.80 -2.52
CA SER A 111 14.16 8.93 -2.24
C SER A 111 15.05 8.18 -3.22
N SER A 112 14.55 7.12 -3.86
CA SER A 112 15.29 6.31 -4.83
C SER A 112 15.27 6.88 -6.25
N MET A 113 14.46 7.92 -6.50
CA MET A 113 14.33 8.60 -7.79
C MET A 113 15.14 9.90 -7.89
N ASN A 114 15.74 10.34 -6.78
CA ASN A 114 16.66 11.48 -6.68
C ASN A 114 18.12 10.99 -6.65
#